data_AF-A0A1Y2R885-F1
#
_entry.id   AF-A0A1Y2R885-F1
#
_cell.length_a   1.000
_cell.length_b   1.000
_cell.length_c   1.000
_cell.angle_alpha   90.00
_cell.angle_beta   90.00
_cell.angle_gamma   90.00
#
_symmetry.space_group_name_H-M   'P 1'
#
loop_
_entity.id
_entity.type
_entity.pdbx_description
1 polymer ?
#
loop_
_entity_poly.entity_id
_entity_poly.type
_entity_poly.pdbx_seq_one_letter_code
_entity_poly.pdbx_strand_id
1 'polypeptide(L)'
;MTTLIRTEWLKMKKYNAFWWIIGVTALSYPGINYMFYKIYEDITTTPSNAMDIAKMALGNPFAFPEVWRTTAFFSSCFVFIPAVVIIMLVCNEYTFRTHRQNVIDGWSRSQFITSKLLDVAIVSLLITILYAAVALITGYANQTRLIQDTWSQSYYIGLFFLQTFAQLSIAFLLGFLIKKAFLALGIFLFYFIILENIIVGYLTYKKFAIASYFPLEISDRILPRPAFFGKLDMEAYNKTLKEVPQFVILTIILTAIIWAICYRVNNKRDLK
;
A
#
# COMPACT_ATOMS: atom_id res chain seq x y z
N MET A 1 10.21 11.92 -21.76
CA MET A 1 9.45 11.32 -20.63
C MET A 1 8.03 10.91 -21.03
N THR A 2 7.27 11.76 -21.73
CA THR A 2 5.91 11.45 -22.22
C THR A 2 5.83 10.19 -23.10
N THR A 3 6.85 9.93 -23.91
CA THR A 3 6.95 8.71 -24.72
C THR A 3 7.08 7.43 -23.88
N LEU A 4 7.86 7.46 -22.80
CA LEU A 4 8.05 6.30 -21.90
C LEU A 4 6.74 5.92 -21.21
N ILE A 5 6.07 6.91 -20.62
CA ILE A 5 4.79 6.72 -19.92
C ILE A 5 3.74 6.13 -20.88
N ARG A 6 3.64 6.71 -22.09
CA ARG A 6 2.68 6.23 -23.09
C ARG A 6 2.96 4.78 -23.48
N THR A 7 4.22 4.41 -23.70
CA THR A 7 4.60 3.05 -24.08
C THR A 7 4.23 2.05 -23.00
N GLU A 8 4.59 2.31 -21.74
CA GLU A 8 4.27 1.38 -20.66
C GLU A 8 2.77 1.31 -20.36
N TRP A 9 2.06 2.45 -20.41
CA TRP A 9 0.62 2.46 -20.28
C TRP A 9 -0.07 1.61 -21.34
N LEU A 10 0.42 1.65 -22.59
CA LEU A 10 -0.11 0.80 -23.67
C LEU A 10 0.13 -0.69 -23.41
N LYS A 11 1.27 -1.07 -22.81
CA LYS A 11 1.53 -2.46 -22.40
C LYS A 11 0.55 -2.90 -21.31
N MET A 12 0.41 -2.10 -20.24
CA MET A 12 -0.52 -2.40 -19.15
C MET A 12 -1.97 -2.49 -19.63
N LYS A 13 -2.40 -1.51 -20.44
CA LYS A 13 -3.77 -1.45 -20.98
C LYS A 13 -4.13 -2.69 -21.80
N LYS A 14 -3.19 -3.26 -22.55
CA LYS A 14 -3.41 -4.47 -23.36
C LYS A 14 -3.28 -5.78 -22.57
N TYR A 15 -2.78 -5.73 -21.35
CA TYR A 15 -2.56 -6.93 -20.55
C TYR A 15 -3.82 -7.30 -19.76
N ASN A 16 -4.55 -8.33 -20.17
CA ASN A 16 -5.82 -8.69 -19.53
C ASN A 16 -5.70 -8.98 -18.03
N ALA A 17 -4.60 -9.62 -17.59
CA ALA A 17 -4.39 -9.90 -16.17
C ALA A 17 -4.23 -8.62 -15.32
N PHE A 18 -3.73 -7.53 -15.91
CA PHE A 18 -3.72 -6.21 -15.24
C PHE A 18 -5.14 -5.81 -14.85
N TRP A 19 -6.08 -5.84 -15.79
CA TRP A 19 -7.47 -5.45 -15.54
C TRP A 19 -8.19 -6.38 -14.57
N TRP A 20 -7.95 -7.69 -14.64
CA TRP A 20 -8.50 -8.64 -13.67
C TRP A 20 -8.02 -8.34 -12.26
N ILE A 21 -6.73 -8.12 -12.05
CA ILE A 21 -6.18 -7.88 -10.71
C ILE A 21 -6.59 -6.49 -10.18
N ILE A 22 -6.61 -5.46 -11.04
CA ILE A 22 -7.14 -4.14 -10.67
C ILE A 22 -8.64 -4.25 -10.32
N GLY A 23 -9.42 -5.02 -11.07
CA GLY A 23 -10.83 -5.29 -10.77
C GLY A 23 -11.03 -6.00 -9.43
N VAL A 24 -10.23 -7.02 -9.13
CA VAL A 24 -10.23 -7.70 -7.82
C VAL A 24 -9.84 -6.72 -6.70
N THR A 25 -8.88 -5.83 -6.93
CA THR A 25 -8.50 -4.79 -5.96
C THR A 25 -9.63 -3.78 -5.74
N ALA A 26 -10.30 -3.37 -6.81
CA ALA A 26 -11.44 -2.47 -6.75
C ALA A 26 -12.64 -3.08 -6.01
N LEU A 27 -12.79 -4.41 -6.03
CA LEU A 27 -13.81 -5.13 -5.26
C LEU A 27 -13.39 -5.37 -3.81
N SER A 28 -12.10 -5.63 -3.55
CA SER A 28 -11.63 -5.94 -2.20
C SER A 28 -11.73 -4.74 -1.26
N TYR A 29 -11.51 -3.51 -1.74
CA TYR A 29 -11.50 -2.31 -0.90
C TYR A 29 -12.88 -1.96 -0.33
N PRO A 30 -13.98 -1.88 -1.11
CA PRO A 30 -15.32 -1.77 -0.55
C PRO A 30 -15.67 -2.96 0.36
N GLY A 31 -15.30 -4.18 -0.05
CA GLY A 31 -15.61 -5.40 0.70
C GLY A 31 -15.03 -5.41 2.11
N ILE A 32 -13.73 -5.10 2.25
CA ILE A 32 -13.06 -5.07 3.55
C ILE A 32 -13.60 -3.94 4.44
N ASN A 33 -13.83 -2.77 3.84
CA ASN A 33 -14.38 -1.62 4.58
C ASN A 33 -15.80 -1.88 5.07
N TYR A 34 -16.65 -2.49 4.23
CA TYR A 34 -18.00 -2.87 4.62
C TYR A 34 -18.01 -3.94 5.72
N MET A 35 -17.12 -4.93 5.63
CA MET A 35 -16.98 -5.96 6.66
C MET A 35 -16.60 -5.33 8.02
N PHE A 36 -15.62 -4.44 8.06
CA PHE A 36 -15.24 -3.76 9.31
C PHE A 36 -16.26 -2.74 9.79
N TYR A 37 -17.01 -2.12 8.89
CA TYR A 37 -18.16 -1.31 9.24
C TYR A 37 -19.22 -2.15 9.97
N LYS A 38 -19.53 -3.35 9.48
CA LYS A 38 -20.45 -4.27 10.15
C LYS A 38 -19.95 -4.77 11.49
N ILE A 39 -18.66 -5.12 11.58
CA ILE A 39 -18.04 -5.46 12.88
C ILE A 39 -18.16 -4.29 13.87
N TYR A 40 -17.93 -3.06 13.41
CA TYR A 40 -18.13 -1.87 14.25
C TYR A 40 -19.60 -1.73 14.67
N GLU A 41 -20.55 -1.87 13.74
CA GLU A 41 -21.99 -1.82 14.03
C GLU A 41 -22.39 -2.86 15.09
N ASP A 42 -21.94 -4.11 14.97
CA ASP A 42 -22.22 -5.19 15.91
C ASP A 42 -21.64 -4.93 17.32
N ILE A 43 -20.38 -4.47 17.39
CA ILE A 43 -19.73 -4.08 18.64
C ILE A 43 -20.48 -2.91 19.29
N THR A 44 -21.01 -2.00 18.49
CA THR A 44 -21.74 -0.84 18.98
C THR A 44 -23.20 -1.13 19.34
N THR A 45 -23.87 -2.09 18.72
CA THR A 45 -25.27 -2.39 19.05
C THR A 45 -25.43 -3.29 20.28
N THR A 46 -24.36 -3.94 20.72
CA THR A 46 -24.34 -4.74 21.95
C THR A 46 -24.24 -3.83 23.18
N PRO A 47 -25.25 -3.78 24.08
CA PRO A 47 -25.26 -2.85 25.20
C PRO A 47 -24.22 -3.25 26.24
N SER A 48 -23.17 -2.45 26.38
CA SER A 48 -22.21 -2.54 27.47
C SER A 48 -21.74 -1.15 27.87
N ASN A 49 -21.89 -0.82 29.16
CA ASN A 49 -21.67 0.54 29.70
C ASN A 49 -20.27 1.12 29.38
N ALA A 50 -19.26 0.28 29.21
CA ALA A 50 -17.89 0.72 28.87
C ALA A 50 -17.70 1.05 27.38
N MET A 51 -18.42 0.37 26.49
CA MET A 51 -18.32 0.59 25.04
C MET A 51 -19.11 1.83 24.60
N ASP A 52 -20.21 2.15 25.27
CA ASP A 52 -21.00 3.36 25.02
C ASP A 52 -20.24 4.64 25.39
N ILE A 53 -19.41 4.60 26.43
CA ILE A 53 -18.52 5.71 26.81
C ILE A 53 -17.38 5.85 25.77
N ALA A 54 -16.83 4.74 25.27
CA ALA A 54 -15.81 4.75 24.22
C ALA A 54 -16.34 5.32 22.89
N LYS A 55 -17.61 5.05 22.54
CA LYS A 55 -18.28 5.69 21.38
C LYS A 55 -18.40 7.19 21.53
N MET A 56 -18.83 7.68 22.70
CA MET A 56 -18.94 9.11 22.98
C MET A 56 -17.58 9.81 22.90
N ALA A 57 -16.50 9.11 23.25
CA ALA A 57 -15.14 9.64 23.20
C ALA A 57 -14.48 9.57 21.79
N LEU A 58 -14.78 8.55 20.98
CA LEU A 58 -14.06 8.28 19.71
C LEU A 58 -14.84 8.64 18.43
N GLY A 59 -16.16 8.83 18.49
CA GLY A 59 -16.98 9.14 17.32
C GLY A 59 -17.19 7.95 16.37
N ASN A 60 -17.75 8.22 15.17
CA ASN A 60 -17.94 7.22 14.12
C ASN A 60 -16.68 7.13 13.24
N PRO A 61 -15.92 6.02 13.28
CA PRO A 61 -14.70 5.85 12.51
C PRO A 61 -14.92 5.73 10.99
N PHE A 62 -16.16 5.54 10.55
CA PHE A 62 -16.55 5.45 9.15
C PHE A 62 -17.26 6.72 8.65
N ALA A 63 -17.36 7.76 9.49
CA ALA A 63 -17.80 9.09 9.09
C ALA A 63 -16.60 10.04 8.95
N PHE A 64 -16.81 11.19 8.31
CA PHE A 64 -15.74 12.18 8.19
C PHE A 64 -15.47 12.91 9.52
N PRO A 65 -14.21 13.36 9.73
CA PRO A 65 -13.04 13.21 8.85
C PRO A 65 -12.34 11.84 8.95
N GLU A 66 -12.72 11.03 9.93
CA GLU A 66 -12.01 9.84 10.37
C GLU A 66 -11.97 8.70 9.33
N VAL A 67 -12.98 8.62 8.47
CA VAL A 67 -13.08 7.63 7.38
C VAL A 67 -11.86 7.60 6.47
N TRP A 68 -11.18 8.74 6.26
CA TRP A 68 -9.94 8.77 5.47
C TRP A 68 -8.89 7.84 6.07
N ARG A 69 -8.70 7.91 7.38
CA ARG A 69 -7.72 7.08 8.10
C ARG A 69 -8.13 5.62 8.12
N THR A 70 -9.39 5.34 8.46
CA THR A 70 -9.84 3.97 8.67
C THR A 70 -9.91 3.17 7.37
N THR A 71 -10.43 3.79 6.31
CA THR A 71 -10.42 3.17 4.99
C THR A 71 -9.00 2.99 4.47
N ALA A 72 -8.07 3.94 4.74
CA ALA A 72 -6.68 3.79 4.32
C ALA A 72 -6.04 2.56 4.96
N PHE A 73 -6.23 2.39 6.27
CA PHE A 73 -5.71 1.25 7.01
C PHE A 73 -6.27 -0.09 6.50
N PHE A 74 -7.59 -0.22 6.34
CA PHE A 74 -8.16 -1.50 5.92
C PHE A 74 -7.86 -1.83 4.46
N SER A 75 -7.82 -0.83 3.59
CA SER A 75 -7.41 -1.00 2.19
C SER A 75 -5.93 -1.37 2.06
N SER A 76 -5.06 -0.88 2.95
CA SER A 76 -3.62 -1.14 2.88
C SER A 76 -3.27 -2.61 3.13
N CYS A 77 -4.06 -3.31 3.93
CA CYS A 77 -3.92 -4.77 4.14
C CYS A 77 -4.01 -5.58 2.84
N PHE A 78 -4.61 -5.02 1.78
CA PHE A 78 -4.83 -5.69 0.49
C PHE A 78 -3.89 -5.19 -0.62
N VAL A 79 -2.86 -4.40 -0.30
CA VAL A 79 -1.85 -3.90 -1.27
C VAL A 79 -1.02 -5.02 -1.89
N PHE A 80 -0.98 -6.22 -1.29
CA PHE A 80 -0.37 -7.38 -1.91
C PHE A 80 -1.06 -7.81 -3.23
N ILE A 81 -2.34 -7.47 -3.44
CA ILE A 81 -3.06 -7.77 -4.68
C ILE A 81 -2.46 -6.99 -5.87
N PRO A 82 -2.39 -5.64 -5.86
CA PRO A 82 -1.74 -4.91 -6.94
C PRO A 82 -0.23 -5.20 -7.04
N ALA A 83 0.42 -5.67 -5.96
CA ALA A 83 1.81 -6.14 -6.03
C ALA A 83 2.00 -7.33 -6.99
N VAL A 84 0.99 -8.19 -7.14
CA VAL A 84 1.00 -9.28 -8.13
C VAL A 84 1.20 -8.73 -9.54
N VAL A 85 0.49 -7.65 -9.90
CA VAL A 85 0.63 -6.99 -11.22
C VAL A 85 2.05 -6.51 -11.43
N ILE A 86 2.63 -5.84 -10.45
CA ILE A 86 3.98 -5.29 -10.55
C ILE A 86 5.02 -6.40 -10.76
N ILE A 87 4.93 -7.49 -10.01
CA ILE A 87 5.82 -8.65 -10.17
C ILE A 87 5.66 -9.26 -11.56
N MET A 88 4.43 -9.43 -12.04
CA MET A 88 4.16 -9.96 -13.37
C MET A 88 4.74 -9.06 -14.47
N LEU A 89 4.52 -7.74 -14.39
CA LEU A 89 5.02 -6.79 -15.39
C LEU A 89 6.54 -6.82 -15.48
N VAL A 90 7.25 -6.78 -14.36
CA VAL A 90 8.73 -6.79 -14.37
C VAL A 90 9.28 -8.15 -14.80
N CYS A 91 8.69 -9.27 -14.39
CA CYS A 91 9.17 -10.59 -14.81
C CYS A 91 8.85 -10.90 -16.27
N ASN A 92 7.72 -10.43 -16.80
CA ASN A 92 7.38 -10.58 -18.22
C ASN A 92 8.41 -9.92 -19.14
N GLU A 93 9.03 -8.81 -18.70
CA GLU A 93 10.09 -8.14 -19.48
C GLU A 93 11.32 -9.04 -19.71
N TYR A 94 11.64 -9.89 -18.74
CA TYR A 94 12.72 -10.87 -18.87
C TYR A 94 12.28 -12.11 -19.64
N THR A 95 11.06 -12.59 -19.43
CA THR A 95 10.52 -13.77 -20.13
C THR A 95 10.40 -13.53 -21.63
N PHE A 96 9.89 -12.36 -22.04
CA PHE A 96 9.71 -12.00 -23.44
C PHE A 96 10.89 -11.23 -24.04
N ARG A 97 11.98 -11.05 -23.27
CA ARG A 97 13.20 -10.33 -23.67
C ARG A 97 12.94 -8.90 -24.18
N THR A 98 11.84 -8.28 -23.78
CA THR A 98 11.50 -6.92 -24.18
C THR A 98 12.46 -5.89 -23.58
N HIS A 99 13.15 -6.24 -22.48
CA HIS A 99 14.27 -5.44 -21.97
C HIS A 99 15.35 -5.21 -23.03
N ARG A 100 15.76 -6.27 -23.73
CA ARG A 100 16.76 -6.19 -24.82
C ARG A 100 16.19 -5.42 -26.01
N GLN A 101 14.92 -5.63 -26.34
CA GLN A 101 14.26 -4.89 -27.42
C GLN A 101 14.24 -3.38 -27.16
N ASN A 102 13.88 -2.94 -25.95
CA ASN A 102 13.86 -1.51 -25.61
C ASN A 102 15.25 -0.87 -25.79
N VAL A 103 16.34 -1.59 -25.46
CA VAL A 103 17.71 -1.09 -25.67
C VAL A 103 18.06 -1.03 -27.16
N ILE A 104 17.63 -2.02 -27.96
CA ILE A 104 17.77 -1.99 -29.43
C ILE A 104 16.99 -0.80 -30.02
N ASP A 105 15.82 -0.49 -29.47
CA ASP A 105 14.97 0.65 -29.84
C ASP A 105 15.55 2.00 -29.33
N GLY A 106 16.78 2.01 -28.82
CA GLY A 106 17.52 3.22 -28.44
C GLY A 106 17.30 3.69 -27.00
N TRP A 107 16.64 2.92 -26.14
CA TRP A 107 16.49 3.31 -24.73
C TRP A 107 17.81 3.16 -23.99
N SER A 108 18.18 4.20 -23.25
CA SER A 108 19.25 4.11 -22.26
C SER A 108 18.85 3.17 -21.12
N ARG A 109 19.86 2.59 -20.45
CA ARG A 109 19.66 1.72 -19.27
C ARG A 109 18.93 2.43 -18.13
N SER A 110 19.17 3.73 -17.95
CA SER A 110 18.45 4.53 -16.96
C SER A 110 16.99 4.74 -17.36
N GLN A 111 16.70 5.06 -18.63
CA GLN A 111 15.34 5.21 -19.13
C GLN A 111 14.49 3.95 -18.93
N PHE A 112 15.08 2.76 -19.07
CA PHE A 112 14.38 1.51 -18.77
C PHE A 112 13.95 1.41 -17.29
N ILE A 113 14.84 1.68 -16.34
CA ILE A 113 14.46 1.64 -14.91
C ILE A 113 13.50 2.78 -14.56
N THR A 114 13.66 3.95 -15.17
CA THR A 114 12.73 5.06 -15.01
C THR A 114 11.34 4.71 -15.52
N SER A 115 11.20 3.99 -16.64
CA SER A 115 9.89 3.54 -17.12
C SER A 115 9.22 2.60 -16.11
N LYS A 116 10.00 1.71 -15.46
CA LYS A 116 9.47 0.82 -14.42
C LYS A 116 9.10 1.52 -13.12
N LEU A 117 9.83 2.57 -12.76
CA LEU A 117 9.44 3.46 -11.67
C LEU A 117 8.09 4.11 -11.97
N LEU A 118 7.88 4.56 -13.21
CA LEU A 118 6.61 5.14 -13.65
C LEU A 118 5.49 4.10 -13.63
N ASP A 119 5.73 2.84 -13.99
CA ASP A 119 4.74 1.76 -13.88
C ASP A 119 4.25 1.59 -12.45
N VAL A 120 5.19 1.50 -11.51
CA VAL A 120 4.87 1.41 -10.07
C VAL A 120 4.09 2.64 -9.63
N ALA A 121 4.52 3.84 -9.99
CA ALA A 121 3.84 5.10 -9.62
C ALA A 121 2.41 5.19 -10.19
N ILE A 122 2.19 4.78 -11.44
CA ILE A 122 0.87 4.77 -12.08
C ILE A 122 -0.06 3.80 -11.36
N VAL A 123 0.41 2.58 -11.06
CA VAL A 123 -0.39 1.61 -10.31
C VAL A 123 -0.70 2.13 -8.90
N SER A 124 0.29 2.66 -8.17
CA SER A 124 0.07 3.26 -6.85
C SER A 124 -0.98 4.38 -6.88
N LEU A 125 -0.93 5.24 -7.91
CA LEU A 125 -1.90 6.33 -8.08
C LEU A 125 -3.31 5.79 -8.36
N LEU A 126 -3.45 4.81 -9.24
CA LEU A 126 -4.74 4.17 -9.52
C LEU A 126 -5.34 3.54 -8.25
N ILE A 127 -4.53 2.82 -7.47
CA ILE A 127 -4.96 2.21 -6.21
C ILE A 127 -5.33 3.27 -5.17
N THR A 128 -4.61 4.38 -5.12
CA THR A 128 -4.94 5.51 -4.23
C THR A 128 -6.27 6.16 -4.62
N ILE A 129 -6.55 6.33 -5.92
CA ILE A 129 -7.82 6.86 -6.40
C ILE A 129 -8.97 5.91 -6.03
N LEU A 130 -8.77 4.60 -6.16
CA LEU A 130 -9.76 3.60 -5.74
C LEU A 130 -10.05 3.70 -4.25
N TYR A 131 -9.01 3.75 -3.40
CA TYR A 131 -9.17 3.95 -1.96
C TYR A 131 -9.93 5.26 -1.65
N ALA A 132 -9.55 6.37 -2.28
CA ALA A 132 -10.18 7.67 -2.03
C ALA A 132 -11.66 7.66 -2.42
N ALA A 133 -12.02 7.00 -3.52
CA ALA A 133 -13.42 6.81 -3.92
C ALA A 133 -14.21 6.00 -2.89
N VAL A 134 -13.63 4.92 -2.34
CA VAL A 134 -14.25 4.12 -1.27
C VAL A 134 -14.44 4.96 -0.01
N ALA A 135 -13.42 5.71 0.42
CA ALA A 135 -13.50 6.57 1.60
C ALA A 135 -14.60 7.63 1.44
N LEU A 136 -14.74 8.22 0.25
CA LEU A 136 -15.82 9.16 -0.06
C LEU A 136 -17.20 8.50 0.04
N ILE A 137 -17.41 7.35 -0.62
CA ILE A 137 -18.68 6.62 -0.60
C ILE A 137 -19.06 6.24 0.84
N THR A 138 -18.14 5.62 1.56
CA THR A 138 -18.36 5.20 2.95
C THR A 138 -18.61 6.39 3.87
N GLY A 139 -17.84 7.47 3.72
CA GLY A 139 -18.00 8.68 4.50
C GLY A 139 -19.34 9.37 4.28
N TYR A 140 -19.80 9.50 3.03
CA TYR A 140 -21.12 10.08 2.72
C TYR A 140 -22.28 9.19 3.17
N ALA A 141 -22.15 7.87 3.07
CA ALA A 141 -23.18 6.95 3.53
C ALA A 141 -23.40 6.99 5.07
N ASN A 142 -22.38 7.38 5.84
CA ASN A 142 -22.38 7.35 7.30
C ASN A 142 -22.46 8.73 7.97
N GLN A 143 -22.51 9.82 7.17
CA GLN A 143 -22.65 11.17 7.69
C GLN A 143 -24.06 11.43 8.21
N THR A 144 -24.16 11.91 9.45
CA THR A 144 -25.43 12.34 10.05
C THR A 144 -25.74 13.82 9.82
N ARG A 145 -24.74 14.64 9.42
CA ARG A 145 -24.90 16.06 9.09
C ARG A 145 -24.06 16.42 7.85
N LEU A 146 -24.67 17.17 6.92
CA LEU A 146 -24.08 17.56 5.62
C LEU A 146 -22.87 18.52 5.71
N ILE A 147 -22.65 19.17 6.86
CA ILE A 147 -21.57 20.15 7.07
C ILE A 147 -20.76 19.69 8.27
N GLN A 148 -20.01 18.60 8.09
CA GLN A 148 -18.91 18.22 8.96
C GLN A 148 -17.60 18.43 8.22
N ASP A 149 -16.51 18.59 8.96
CA ASP A 149 -15.15 18.72 8.46
C ASP A 149 -14.76 17.48 7.62
N THR A 150 -15.02 17.53 6.32
CA THR A 150 -14.79 16.42 5.39
C THR A 150 -13.30 16.23 5.09
N TRP A 151 -12.51 17.31 5.14
CA TRP A 151 -11.19 17.34 4.51
C TRP A 151 -10.01 17.42 5.46
N SER A 152 -10.20 17.63 6.77
CA SER A 152 -9.08 17.77 7.72
C SER A 152 -8.13 16.58 7.76
N GLN A 153 -8.63 15.35 7.55
CA GLN A 153 -7.82 14.13 7.49
C GLN A 153 -7.55 13.64 6.06
N SER A 154 -7.79 14.46 5.03
CA SER A 154 -7.53 14.07 3.64
C SER A 154 -6.04 13.85 3.31
N TYR A 155 -5.12 14.29 4.18
CA TYR A 155 -3.69 13.99 4.04
C TYR A 155 -3.38 12.48 4.05
N TYR A 156 -4.30 11.64 4.59
CA TYR A 156 -4.19 10.19 4.47
C TYR A 156 -4.21 9.68 3.02
N ILE A 157 -4.71 10.46 2.05
CA ILE A 157 -4.59 10.16 0.63
C ILE A 157 -3.11 10.11 0.21
N GLY A 158 -2.32 11.11 0.61
CA GLY A 158 -0.89 11.14 0.32
C GLY A 158 -0.12 10.07 1.09
N LEU A 159 -0.50 9.80 2.34
CA LEU A 159 0.11 8.75 3.15
C LEU A 159 -0.15 7.35 2.58
N PHE A 160 -1.38 7.09 2.13
CA PHE A 160 -1.76 5.83 1.50
C PHE A 160 -1.03 5.64 0.16
N PHE A 161 -0.90 6.70 -0.64
CA PHE A 161 -0.08 6.66 -1.86
C PHE A 161 1.37 6.28 -1.56
N LEU A 162 1.98 6.92 -0.55
CA LEU A 162 3.37 6.65 -0.18
C LEU A 162 3.56 5.21 0.32
N GLN A 163 2.66 4.73 1.19
CA GLN A 163 2.67 3.36 1.69
C GLN A 163 2.52 2.35 0.53
N THR A 164 1.56 2.57 -0.36
CA THR A 164 1.32 1.70 -1.52
C THR A 164 2.52 1.72 -2.46
N PHE A 165 3.07 2.90 -2.77
CA PHE A 165 4.27 3.03 -3.60
C PHE A 165 5.47 2.30 -3.01
N ALA A 166 5.64 2.33 -1.69
CA ALA A 166 6.72 1.64 -1.01
C ALA A 166 6.60 0.12 -1.10
N GLN A 167 5.42 -0.43 -0.80
CA GLN A 167 5.20 -1.87 -0.86
C GLN A 167 5.27 -2.41 -2.30
N LEU A 168 4.74 -1.66 -3.27
CA LEU A 168 4.88 -2.01 -4.69
C LEU A 168 6.35 -1.90 -5.16
N SER A 169 7.14 -0.97 -4.61
CA SER A 169 8.59 -0.89 -4.90
C SER A 169 9.35 -2.09 -4.35
N ILE A 170 8.98 -2.60 -3.17
CA ILE A 170 9.54 -3.85 -2.61
C ILE A 170 9.20 -5.04 -3.51
N ALA A 171 7.93 -5.15 -3.93
CA ALA A 171 7.48 -6.19 -4.85
C ALA A 171 8.22 -6.11 -6.20
N PHE A 172 8.40 -4.89 -6.74
CA PHE A 172 9.18 -4.65 -7.94
C PHE A 172 10.63 -5.12 -7.79
N LEU A 173 11.30 -4.77 -6.68
CA LEU A 173 12.67 -5.18 -6.42
C LEU A 173 12.82 -6.71 -6.43
N LEU A 174 11.92 -7.43 -5.76
CA LEU A 174 11.93 -8.90 -5.76
C LEU A 174 11.74 -9.46 -7.18
N GLY A 175 10.73 -8.99 -7.92
CA GLY A 175 10.51 -9.41 -9.31
C GLY A 175 11.69 -9.10 -10.23
N PHE A 176 12.33 -7.93 -10.05
CA PHE A 176 13.49 -7.47 -10.80
C PHE A 176 14.75 -8.30 -10.51
N LEU A 177 14.94 -8.75 -9.26
CA LEU A 177 16.08 -9.57 -8.88
C LEU A 177 15.90 -11.04 -9.28
N ILE A 178 14.71 -11.60 -9.07
CA ILE A 178 14.42 -13.03 -9.24
C ILE A 178 14.12 -13.38 -10.70
N LYS A 179 13.50 -12.47 -11.47
CA LYS A 179 13.16 -12.61 -12.90
C LYS A 179 12.19 -13.75 -13.26
N LYS A 180 11.79 -14.59 -12.30
CA LYS A 180 10.81 -15.67 -12.45
C LYS A 180 9.55 -15.30 -11.70
N ALA A 181 8.45 -15.05 -12.42
CA ALA A 181 7.23 -14.46 -11.87
C ALA A 181 6.65 -15.25 -10.69
N PHE A 182 6.45 -16.56 -10.86
CA PHE A 182 5.86 -17.41 -9.80
C PHE A 182 6.74 -17.47 -8.55
N LEU A 183 8.06 -17.62 -8.72
CA LEU A 183 9.01 -17.64 -7.60
C LEU A 183 9.07 -16.30 -6.87
N ALA A 184 9.11 -15.19 -7.61
CA ALA A 184 9.10 -13.84 -7.05
C ALA A 184 7.81 -13.56 -6.28
N LEU A 185 6.67 -13.97 -6.84
CA LEU A 185 5.36 -13.84 -6.20
C LEU A 185 5.30 -14.67 -4.91
N GLY A 186 5.71 -15.94 -4.95
CA GLY A 186 5.72 -16.81 -3.79
C GLY A 186 6.58 -16.25 -2.65
N ILE A 187 7.78 -15.74 -2.98
CA ILE A 187 8.67 -15.10 -1.99
C ILE A 187 8.05 -13.81 -1.45
N PHE A 188 7.47 -12.96 -2.30
CA PHE A 188 6.83 -11.73 -1.85
C PHE A 188 5.63 -12.01 -0.93
N LEU A 189 4.76 -12.96 -1.28
CA LEU A 189 3.59 -13.31 -0.45
C LEU A 189 4.03 -13.94 0.87
N PHE A 190 5.03 -14.82 0.85
CA PHE A 190 5.59 -15.37 2.08
C PHE A 190 6.17 -14.27 2.97
N TYR A 191 6.88 -13.31 2.37
CA TYR A 191 7.45 -12.17 3.07
C TYR A 191 6.37 -11.27 3.69
N PHE A 192 5.36 -10.90 2.88
CA PHE A 192 4.28 -9.99 3.23
C PHE A 192 3.33 -10.55 4.29
N ILE A 193 2.93 -11.81 4.16
CA ILE A 193 1.91 -12.41 5.03
C ILE A 193 2.54 -13.07 6.26
N ILE A 194 3.68 -13.75 6.10
CA ILE A 194 4.19 -14.68 7.10
C ILE A 194 5.48 -14.17 7.74
N LEU A 195 6.55 -14.03 6.96
CA LEU A 195 7.92 -13.90 7.50
C LEU A 195 8.08 -12.64 8.36
N GLU A 196 7.73 -11.47 7.80
CA GLU A 196 7.93 -10.21 8.52
C GLU A 196 7.03 -10.13 9.75
N ASN A 197 5.75 -10.53 9.63
CA ASN A 197 4.80 -10.52 10.75
C ASN A 197 5.25 -11.40 11.92
N ILE A 198 5.79 -12.60 11.66
CA ILE A 198 6.31 -13.49 12.71
C ILE A 198 7.52 -12.86 13.40
N ILE A 199 8.47 -12.31 12.62
CA ILE A 199 9.68 -11.71 13.16
C ILE A 199 9.34 -10.46 13.99
N VAL A 200 8.51 -9.56 13.46
CA VAL A 200 8.06 -8.35 14.16
C VAL A 200 7.28 -8.72 15.42
N GLY A 201 6.39 -9.71 15.36
CA GLY A 201 5.65 -10.20 16.52
C GLY A 201 6.58 -10.72 17.63
N TYR A 202 7.56 -11.55 17.27
CA TYR A 202 8.55 -12.09 18.20
C TYR A 202 9.43 -10.99 18.82
N LEU A 203 9.95 -10.08 18.01
CA LEU A 203 10.82 -8.99 18.48
C LEU A 203 10.07 -7.97 19.34
N THR A 204 8.80 -7.69 19.02
CA THR A 204 7.92 -6.84 19.83
C THR A 204 7.67 -7.48 21.19
N TYR A 205 7.40 -8.78 21.23
CA TYR A 205 7.26 -9.52 22.49
C TYR A 205 8.53 -9.44 23.36
N LYS A 206 9.71 -9.51 22.73
CA LYS A 206 11.01 -9.34 23.39
C LYS A 206 11.38 -7.87 23.68
N LYS A 207 10.52 -6.90 23.34
CA LYS A 207 10.72 -5.45 23.51
C LYS A 207 11.98 -4.91 22.80
N PHE A 208 12.38 -5.52 21.69
CA PHE A 208 13.47 -5.00 20.87
C PHE A 208 12.98 -3.85 19.99
N ALA A 209 13.68 -2.71 20.04
CA ALA A 209 13.33 -1.52 19.26
C ALA A 209 13.41 -1.77 17.74
N ILE A 210 14.21 -2.74 17.29
CA ILE A 210 14.39 -3.04 15.86
C ILE A 210 13.12 -3.62 15.20
N ALA A 211 12.16 -4.10 15.99
CA ALA A 211 10.90 -4.63 15.49
C ALA A 211 10.14 -3.66 14.57
N SER A 212 10.25 -2.35 14.83
CA SER A 212 9.54 -1.31 14.08
C SER A 212 10.21 -0.89 12.77
N TYR A 213 11.40 -1.41 12.47
CA TYR A 213 12.23 -0.96 11.34
C TYR A 213 12.35 -1.98 10.21
N PHE A 214 11.44 -2.96 10.18
CA PHE A 214 11.36 -3.88 9.05
C PHE A 214 10.72 -3.20 7.82
N PRO A 215 11.09 -3.59 6.59
CA PRO A 215 10.68 -2.89 5.37
C PRO A 215 9.17 -2.66 5.19
N LEU A 216 8.30 -3.64 5.48
CA LEU A 216 6.86 -3.44 5.38
C LEU A 216 6.32 -2.68 6.59
N GLU A 217 6.80 -3.01 7.79
CA GLU A 217 6.43 -2.40 9.06
C GLU A 217 6.69 -0.89 9.05
N ILE A 218 7.80 -0.43 8.47
CA ILE A 218 8.10 1.00 8.29
C ILE A 218 6.99 1.69 7.50
N SER A 219 6.52 1.07 6.41
CA SER A 219 5.46 1.63 5.56
C SER A 219 4.07 1.51 6.18
N ASP A 220 3.78 0.42 6.90
CA ASP A 220 2.47 0.16 7.51
C ASP A 220 2.22 1.10 8.70
N ARG A 221 3.26 1.50 9.43
CA ARG A 221 3.14 2.44 10.56
C ARG A 221 2.77 3.87 10.16
N ILE A 222 2.84 4.21 8.87
CA ILE A 222 2.31 5.49 8.36
C ILE A 222 0.78 5.52 8.46
N LEU A 223 0.14 4.36 8.37
CA LEU A 223 -1.32 4.19 8.45
C LEU A 223 -1.67 3.56 9.81
N PRO A 224 -1.78 4.36 10.88
CA PRO A 224 -2.06 3.85 12.21
C PRO A 224 -3.42 3.16 12.25
N ARG A 225 -3.49 2.08 13.04
CA ARG A 225 -4.71 1.29 13.24
C ARG A 225 -5.85 2.18 13.76
N PRO A 226 -7.10 2.00 13.32
CA PRO A 226 -8.25 2.72 13.88
C PRO A 226 -8.40 2.48 15.38
N ALA A 227 -8.77 3.52 16.13
CA ALA A 227 -8.90 3.46 17.59
C ALA A 227 -9.92 2.40 18.07
N PHE A 228 -10.97 2.12 17.29
CA PHE A 228 -11.95 1.08 17.64
C PHE A 228 -11.44 -0.35 17.42
N PHE A 229 -10.41 -0.52 16.58
CA PHE A 229 -9.88 -1.84 16.21
C PHE A 229 -8.82 -2.34 17.21
N GLY A 230 -8.20 -1.42 17.96
CA GLY A 230 -7.35 -1.77 19.10
C GLY A 230 -8.03 -1.36 20.40
N LYS A 231 -8.29 -2.30 21.31
CA LYS A 231 -8.61 -2.00 22.71
C LYS A 231 -7.40 -1.38 23.43
N LEU A 232 -6.92 -0.23 22.93
CA LEU A 232 -5.62 0.34 23.25
C LEU A 232 -5.83 1.62 24.03
N ASP A 233 -5.19 1.65 25.19
CA ASP A 233 -4.76 2.82 25.91
C ASP A 233 -4.59 4.04 24.98
N MET A 234 -5.37 5.10 25.26
CA MET A 234 -5.36 6.34 24.49
C MET A 234 -3.96 6.97 24.45
N GLU A 235 -3.12 6.73 25.46
CA GLU A 235 -1.74 7.21 25.47
C GLU A 235 -0.89 6.51 24.42
N ALA A 236 -0.98 5.18 24.32
CA ALA A 236 -0.30 4.39 23.30
C ALA A 236 -0.79 4.74 21.88
N TYR A 237 -2.09 5.02 21.75
CA TYR A 237 -2.66 5.47 20.49
C TYR A 237 -2.11 6.83 20.05
N ASN A 238 -2.13 7.82 20.94
CA ASN A 238 -1.59 9.16 20.69
C ASN A 238 -0.08 9.13 20.41
N LYS A 239 0.66 8.23 21.06
CA LYS A 239 2.07 8.00 20.76
C LYS A 239 2.26 7.52 19.32
N THR A 240 1.46 6.55 18.87
CA THR A 240 1.53 6.03 17.49
C THR A 240 1.28 7.14 16.47
N LEU A 241 0.29 8.03 16.73
CA LEU A 241 0.02 9.18 15.86
C LEU A 241 1.20 10.16 15.78
N LYS A 242 1.91 10.38 16.89
CA LYS A 242 3.09 11.27 16.94
C LYS A 242 4.30 10.71 16.19
N GLU A 243 4.38 9.39 16.03
CA GLU A 243 5.48 8.72 15.32
C GLU A 243 5.30 8.72 13.79
N VAL A 244 4.08 8.98 13.27
CA VAL A 244 3.79 8.94 11.82
C VAL A 244 4.78 9.76 10.98
N PRO A 245 5.15 11.02 11.31
CA PRO A 245 6.11 11.79 10.52
C PRO A 245 7.49 11.13 10.40
N GLN A 246 7.95 10.45 11.45
CA GLN A 246 9.22 9.71 11.41
C GLN A 246 9.14 8.55 10.42
N PHE A 247 8.04 7.78 10.44
CA PHE A 247 7.83 6.67 9.52
C PHE A 247 7.67 7.12 8.07
N VAL A 248 7.06 8.29 7.83
CA VAL A 248 7.03 8.92 6.50
C VAL A 248 8.44 9.13 5.95
N ILE A 249 9.35 9.71 6.75
CA ILE A 249 10.75 9.93 6.34
C ILE A 249 11.45 8.60 6.07
N LEU A 250 11.28 7.61 6.96
CA LEU A 250 11.88 6.29 6.80
C LEU A 250 11.39 5.57 5.54
N THR A 251 10.09 5.68 5.20
CA THR A 251 9.55 5.09 3.97
C THR A 251 10.09 5.78 2.72
N ILE A 252 10.25 7.11 2.74
CA ILE A 252 10.88 7.84 1.63
C ILE A 252 12.34 7.39 1.45
N ILE A 253 13.08 7.25 2.55
CA ILE A 253 14.47 6.76 2.52
C ILE A 253 14.53 5.32 1.98
N LEU A 254 13.68 4.43 2.50
CA LEU A 254 13.60 3.03 2.06
C LEU A 254 13.33 2.92 0.57
N THR A 255 12.33 3.64 0.08
CA THR A 255 11.97 3.65 -1.35
C THR A 255 13.08 4.23 -2.21
N ALA A 256 13.73 5.33 -1.79
CA ALA A 256 14.88 5.88 -2.49
C ALA A 256 16.04 4.87 -2.58
N ILE A 257 16.32 4.15 -1.49
CA ILE A 257 17.35 3.10 -1.45
C ILE A 257 17.00 1.96 -2.41
N ILE A 258 15.75 1.48 -2.41
CA ILE A 258 15.28 0.43 -3.32
C ILE A 258 15.52 0.82 -4.77
N TRP A 259 15.08 2.01 -5.17
CA TRP A 259 15.27 2.47 -6.54
C TRP A 259 16.73 2.71 -6.87
N ALA A 260 17.54 3.24 -5.96
CA ALA A 260 18.99 3.37 -6.14
C ALA A 260 19.66 2.00 -6.38
N ILE A 261 19.24 0.95 -5.66
CA ILE A 261 19.69 -0.43 -5.90
C ILE A 261 19.30 -0.87 -7.32
N CYS A 262 18.05 -0.66 -7.74
CA CYS A 262 17.58 -1.02 -9.09
C CYS A 262 18.42 -0.35 -10.19
N TYR A 263 18.67 0.96 -10.08
CA TYR A 263 19.51 1.69 -11.04
C TYR A 263 20.94 1.16 -11.08
N ARG A 264 21.58 0.96 -9.91
CA ARG A 264 22.95 0.45 -9.83
C ARG A 264 23.08 -0.94 -10.40
N VAL A 265 22.15 -1.84 -10.06
CA VAL A 265 22.14 -3.22 -10.52
C VAL A 265 21.91 -3.30 -12.03
N ASN A 266 20.99 -2.50 -12.59
CA ASN A 266 20.74 -2.48 -14.03
C ASN A 266 21.92 -1.96 -14.86
N ASN A 267 22.67 -0.99 -14.31
CA ASN A 267 23.86 -0.46 -14.98
C ASN A 267 25.00 -1.48 -15.04
N LYS A 268 25.10 -2.38 -14.05
CA LYS A 268 26.16 -3.40 -13.99
C LYS A 268 25.81 -4.74 -14.64
N ARG A 269 24.52 -5.00 -14.94
CA ARG A 269 24.08 -6.29 -15.50
C ARG A 269 24.32 -6.37 -17.01
N ASP A 270 24.80 -7.51 -17.49
CA ASP A 270 24.82 -7.78 -18.92
C ASP A 270 23.40 -7.95 -19.46
N LEU A 271 23.16 -7.36 -20.64
CA LEU A 271 21.91 -7.47 -21.39
C LEU A 271 21.94 -8.78 -22.19
N LYS A 272 21.59 -9.90 -21.54
CA LYS A 272 21.43 -11.20 -22.22
C LYS A 272 20.02 -11.36 -22.76
#